data_AF-A0A960JFV5-F1
#
_entry.id   AF-A0A960JFV5-F1
#
_cell.length_a   1.000
_cell.length_b   1.000
_cell.length_c   1.000
_cell.angle_alpha   90.00
_cell.angle_beta   90.00
_cell.angle_gamma   90.00
#
_symmetry.space_group_name_H-M   'P 1'
#
loop_
_entity.id
_entity.type
_entity.pdbx_description
1 polymer ?
#
loop_
_entity_poly.entity_id
_entity_poly.type
_entity_poly.pdbx_seq_one_letter_code
_entity_poly.pdbx_strand_id
1 'polypeptide(L)' 'FYMEKDQFEFWKHTELTIDISEGRGASFSLEIPMGLRFVTKSRVFTFEESQNLIETRPGDMV' A
#
# COMPACT_ATOMS: atom_id res chain seq x y z
N PHE A 1 2.79 -5.17 5.16
CA PHE A 1 3.60 -4.37 4.22
C PHE A 1 4.46 -3.41 5.02
N TYR A 2 5.67 -3.13 4.56
CA TYR A 2 6.50 -2.06 5.13
C TYR A 2 6.29 -0.79 4.32
N MET A 3 6.24 0.35 5.01
CA MET A 3 6.19 1.67 4.41
C MET A 3 7.16 2.55 5.19
N GLU A 4 7.97 3.31 4.48
CA GLU A 4 8.87 4.28 5.10
C GLU A 4 8.03 5.38 5.80
N LYS A 5 8.57 6.01 6.84
CA LYS A 5 7.85 6.92 7.73
C LYS A 5 7.26 8.13 7.00
N ASP A 6 8.04 8.81 6.15
CA ASP A 6 7.56 9.98 5.40
C ASP A 6 6.47 9.58 4.40
N GLN A 7 6.59 8.40 3.78
CA GLN A 7 5.53 7.85 2.93
C GLN A 7 4.26 7.55 3.74
N PHE A 8 4.39 6.98 4.93
CA PHE A 8 3.25 6.71 5.80
C PHE A 8 2.53 8.00 6.19
N GLU A 9 3.25 9.03 6.61
CA GLU A 9 2.65 10.32 6.98
C GLU A 9 1.83 10.93 5.85
N PHE A 10 2.27 10.75 4.60
CA PHE A 10 1.52 11.20 3.43
C PHE A 10 0.25 10.37 3.17
N TRP A 11 0.33 9.05 3.31
CA TRP A 11 -0.76 8.13 2.93
C TRP A 11 -1.68 7.69 4.08
N LYS A 12 -1.38 8.01 5.35
CA LYS A 12 -2.12 7.51 6.54
C LYS A 12 -3.62 7.80 6.57
N HIS A 13 -4.08 8.76 5.76
CA HIS A 13 -5.50 9.11 5.63
C HIS A 13 -6.18 8.47 4.41
N THR A 14 -5.56 7.45 3.82
CA THR A 14 -6.06 6.76 2.64
C THR A 14 -6.11 5.25 2.84
N GLU A 15 -7.15 4.63 2.29
CA GLU A 15 -7.21 3.22 1.98
C GLU A 15 -6.33 2.95 0.75
N LEU A 16 -5.33 2.09 0.92
CA LEU A 16 -4.49 1.61 -0.16
C LEU A 16 -4.83 0.16 -0.49
N THR A 17 -5.32 -0.06 -1.69
CA THR A 17 -5.58 -1.41 -2.23
C THR A 17 -4.46 -1.78 -3.18
N ILE A 18 -3.78 -2.88 -2.87
CA ILE A 18 -2.77 -3.49 -3.74
C ILE A 18 -3.47 -4.54 -4.60
N ASP A 19 -3.65 -4.23 -5.87
CA ASP A 19 -4.35 -5.06 -6.85
C ASP A 19 -3.37 -5.65 -7.87
N ILE A 20 -3.81 -6.62 -8.67
CA ILE A 20 -3.01 -7.27 -9.70
C ILE A 20 -3.68 -7.17 -11.06
N SER A 21 -2.89 -6.96 -12.10
CA SER A 21 -3.37 -6.94 -13.49
C SER A 21 -2.32 -7.52 -14.43
N GLU A 22 -2.75 -7.95 -15.61
CA GLU A 22 -1.83 -8.39 -16.67
C GLU A 22 -0.99 -7.22 -17.19
N GLY A 23 0.31 -7.47 -17.40
CA GLY A 23 1.23 -6.56 -18.04
C GLY A 23 2.63 -6.58 -17.44
N ARG A 24 3.45 -5.61 -17.85
CA ARG A 24 4.85 -5.51 -17.39
C ARG A 24 4.92 -4.93 -15.98
N GLY A 25 5.39 -5.72 -15.02
CA GLY A 25 5.72 -5.27 -13.66
C GLY A 25 6.91 -4.30 -13.62
N ALA A 26 7.13 -3.66 -12.46
CA ALA A 26 8.27 -2.78 -12.24
C ALA A 26 9.58 -3.57 -12.24
N SER A 27 10.69 -2.99 -12.71
CA SER A 27 11.95 -3.70 -13.03
C SER A 27 12.54 -4.61 -11.94
N PHE A 28 12.24 -4.38 -10.66
CA PHE A 28 12.74 -5.19 -9.53
C PHE A 28 11.67 -6.09 -8.89
N SER A 29 10.49 -6.20 -9.51
CA SER A 29 9.36 -6.94 -8.96
C SER A 29 9.44 -8.43 -9.30
N LEU A 30 8.98 -9.28 -8.37
CA LEU A 30 9.09 -10.74 -8.50
C LEU A 30 8.09 -11.34 -9.52
N GLU A 31 6.99 -10.64 -9.79
CA GLU A 31 5.91 -11.09 -10.67
C GLU A 31 6.16 -10.81 -12.15
N ILE A 32 7.25 -10.11 -12.51
CA ILE A 32 7.61 -9.82 -13.91
C ILE A 32 7.60 -11.07 -14.81
N PRO A 33 8.27 -12.21 -14.47
CA PRO A 33 8.25 -13.40 -15.31
C PRO A 33 6.86 -14.05 -15.43
N MET A 34 5.90 -13.66 -14.59
CA MET A 34 4.53 -14.15 -14.62
C MET A 34 3.64 -13.34 -15.56
N GLY A 35 4.15 -12.25 -16.17
CA GLY A 35 3.36 -11.38 -17.03
C GLY A 35 2.34 -10.53 -16.28
N LEU A 36 2.56 -10.31 -14.99
CA LEU A 36 1.66 -9.56 -14.10
C LEU A 36 2.33 -8.25 -13.64
N ARG A 37 1.50 -7.34 -13.12
CA ARG A 37 1.94 -6.13 -12.42
C ARG A 37 1.02 -5.81 -11.24
N PHE A 38 1.59 -5.24 -10.19
CA PHE A 38 0.82 -4.63 -9.11
C PHE A 38 0.29 -3.25 -9.50
N VAL A 39 -0.92 -2.93 -9.06
CA VAL A 39 -1.55 -1.62 -9.19
C VAL A 39 -1.99 -1.16 -7.81
N THR A 40 -1.48 -0.03 -7.35
CA THR A 40 -1.95 0.59 -6.10
C THR A 40 -3.10 1.53 -6.42
N LYS A 41 -4.26 1.30 -5.79
CA LYS A 41 -5.41 2.20 -5.83
C LYS A 41 -5.53 2.86 -4.47
N SER A 42 -5.74 4.17 -4.46
CA SER A 42 -5.88 4.95 -3.23
C SER A 42 -7.24 5.63 -3.16
N ARG A 43 -7.86 5.60 -1.99
CA ARG A 43 -9.09 6.36 -1.68
C ARG A 43 -8.96 7.03 -0.32
N VAL A 44 -9.39 8.27 -0.17
CA VAL A 44 -9.42 8.94 1.13
C VAL A 44 -10.47 8.26 2.02
N PHE A 45 -10.12 8.02 3.28
CA PHE A 45 -11.07 7.49 4.26
C PHE A 45 -12.24 8.44 4.45
N THR A 46 -13.42 7.87 4.63
CA THR A 46 -14.56 8.60 5.19
C THR A 46 -14.28 8.94 6.64
N PHE A 47 -15.05 9.90 7.17
CA PHE A 47 -14.96 10.26 8.58
C PHE A 47 -15.18 9.06 9.50
N GLU A 48 -16.20 8.24 9.25
CA GLU A 48 -16.50 7.04 10.05
C GLU A 48 -15.37 6.01 10.01
N GLU A 49 -14.79 5.75 8.84
CA GLU A 49 -13.64 4.84 8.69
C GLU A 49 -12.43 5.34 9.49
N SER A 50 -12.17 6.66 9.44
CA SER A 50 -11.04 7.27 10.15
C SER A 50 -11.11 7.11 11.68
N GLN A 51 -12.33 7.00 12.24
CA GLN A 51 -12.52 6.80 13.68
C GLN A 51 -12.34 5.33 14.11
N ASN A 52 -12.32 4.40 13.15
CA ASN A 52 -12.29 2.96 13.40
C ASN A 52 -10.99 2.29 12.91
N LEU A 53 -9.91 3.06 12.72
CA LEU A 53 -8.62 2.54 12.30
C LEU A 53 -7.88 1.85 13.46
N ILE A 54 -7.15 0.79 13.14
CA ILE A 54 -6.24 0.13 14.08
C ILE A 54 -4.89 0.87 14.14
N GLU A 55 -4.24 0.82 15.30
CA GLU A 55 -2.92 1.42 15.49
C GLU A 55 -1.84 0.71 14.65
N THR A 56 -0.96 1.49 14.03
CA THR A 56 0.15 0.97 13.23
C THR A 56 1.33 0.58 14.12
N ARG A 57 2.11 -0.41 13.68
CA ARG A 57 3.30 -0.87 14.39
C ARG A 57 4.56 -0.26 13.77
N PRO A 58 5.41 0.44 14.54
CA PRO A 58 6.71 0.91 14.04
C PRO A 58 7.59 -0.27 13.61
N GLY A 59 8.28 -0.11 12.47
CA GLY A 59 9.14 -1.16 11.90
C GLY A 59 10.42 -1.44 12.70
N ASP A 60 10.84 -0.52 13.56
CA ASP A 60 12.11 -0.60 14.32
C ASP A 60 12.04 -1.55 15.53
N MET A 61 10.91 -2.25 15.72
CA MET A 61 10.65 -3.17 16.84
C MET A 61 10.83 -4.64 16.44
N VAL A 62 11.55 -4.94 15.36
CA VAL A 62 11.84 -6.30 14.86
C VAL A 62 13.34 -6.56 14.81
#